data_AF-A0A382KKT1-F1
#
_entry.id   AF-A0A382KKT1-F1
#
_cell.length_a   1.000
_cell.length_b   1.000
_cell.length_c   1.000
_cell.angle_alpha   90.00
_cell.angle_beta   90.00
_cell.angle_gamma   90.00
#
_symmetry.space_group_name_H-M   'P 1'
#
loop_
_entity.id
_entity.type
_entity.pdbx_description
1 polymer ?
#
loop_
_entity_poly.entity_id
_entity_poly.type
_entity_poly.pdbx_seq_one_letter_code
_entity_poly.pdbx_strand_id
1 'polypeptide(L)'
;QPIGAFQAVKHRCADMLVDVEGMRSTAYHAAWSIGAGDPDASVAAAVAKIWCSDAGLRVAESALQVHGGIGFTWESDVHLYLKRIQLDQVSFGDAEYHRTRLGETLRQRVGDGTPIL
;
A
#
# COMPACT_ATOMS: atom_id res chain seq x y z
N GLN A 1 -25.04 21.07 -4.99
CA GLN A 1 -24.60 20.75 -3.61
C GLN A 1 -23.20 20.15 -3.70
N PRO A 2 -22.23 20.52 -2.84
CA PRO A 2 -20.90 19.91 -2.83
C PRO A 2 -20.97 18.42 -2.45
N ILE A 3 -20.26 17.55 -3.18
CA ILE A 3 -20.29 16.09 -2.95
C ILE A 3 -19.75 15.67 -1.57
N GLY A 4 -18.85 16.47 -1.00
CA GLY A 4 -18.30 16.25 0.34
C GLY A 4 -19.35 16.32 1.46
N ALA A 5 -20.57 16.80 1.20
CA ALA A 5 -21.65 16.77 2.18
C ALA A 5 -22.15 15.34 2.47
N PHE A 6 -22.00 14.41 1.51
CA PHE A 6 -22.47 13.03 1.63
C PHE A 6 -21.53 12.20 2.50
N GLN A 7 -22.06 11.55 3.54
CA GLN A 7 -21.25 10.77 4.49
C GLN A 7 -20.48 9.62 3.82
N ALA A 8 -21.09 8.96 2.83
CA ALA A 8 -20.40 7.91 2.06
C ALA A 8 -19.12 8.41 1.38
N VAL A 9 -19.11 9.66 0.88
CA VAL A 9 -17.92 10.28 0.29
C VAL A 9 -16.91 10.62 1.38
N LYS A 10 -17.35 11.21 2.50
CA LYS A 10 -16.49 11.54 3.64
C LYS A 10 -15.77 10.32 4.21
N HIS A 11 -16.51 9.24 4.50
CA HIS A 11 -15.93 8.02 5.04
C HIS A 11 -14.92 7.41 4.07
N ARG A 12 -15.27 7.31 2.78
CA ARG A 12 -14.32 6.83 1.76
C ARG A 12 -13.05 7.68 1.69
N CYS A 13 -13.17 9.01 1.76
CA CYS A 13 -11.99 9.88 1.78
C CYS A 13 -11.16 9.72 3.06
N ALA A 14 -11.80 9.48 4.21
CA ALA A 14 -11.11 9.20 5.46
C ALA A 14 -10.36 7.85 5.40
N ASP A 15 -10.98 6.80 4.85
CA ASP A 15 -10.37 5.49 4.67
C ASP A 15 -9.17 5.56 3.73
N MET A 16 -9.30 6.31 2.61
CA MET A 16 -8.17 6.57 1.71
C MET A 16 -7.01 7.25 2.42
N LEU A 17 -7.30 8.22 3.30
CA LEU A 17 -6.25 8.90 4.07
C LEU A 17 -5.53 7.93 5.01
N VAL A 18 -6.26 7.06 5.72
CA VAL A 18 -5.67 6.03 6.59
C VAL A 18 -4.77 5.10 5.79
N ASP A 19 -5.22 4.65 4.62
CA ASP A 19 -4.43 3.80 3.73
C ASP A 19 -3.14 4.51 3.28
N VAL A 20 -3.22 5.79 2.87
CA VAL A 20 -2.05 6.59 2.48
C VAL A 20 -1.06 6.77 3.63
N GLU A 21 -1.53 7.06 4.85
CA GLU A 21 -0.64 7.18 6.01
C GLU A 21 0.01 5.84 6.38
N GLY A 22 -0.71 4.72 6.25
CA GLY A 22 -0.15 3.38 6.42
C GLY A 22 0.92 3.05 5.38
N MET A 23 0.69 3.40 4.11
CA MET A 23 1.70 3.26 3.04
C MET A 23 2.95 4.08 3.33
N ARG A 24 2.77 5.36 3.71
CA ARG A 24 3.89 6.23 4.05
C ARG A 24 4.70 5.68 5.23
N SER A 25 4.01 5.27 6.30
CA SER A 25 4.65 4.77 7.51
C SER A 25 5.46 3.51 7.26
N THR A 26 4.90 2.54 6.53
CA THR A 26 5.60 1.28 6.22
C THR A 26 6.77 1.51 5.26
N ALA A 27 6.60 2.35 4.23
CA ALA A 27 7.68 2.69 3.30
C ALA A 27 8.84 3.42 4.01
N TYR A 28 8.54 4.37 4.91
CA TYR A 28 9.56 5.09 5.68
C TYR A 28 10.28 4.18 6.67
N HIS A 29 9.55 3.27 7.33
CA HIS A 29 10.19 2.27 8.19
C HIS A 29 11.14 1.38 7.39
N ALA A 30 10.72 0.87 6.22
CA ALA A 30 11.59 0.06 5.38
C ALA A 30 12.87 0.82 4.96
N ALA A 31 12.71 2.07 4.52
CA ALA A 31 13.85 2.92 4.16
C ALA A 31 14.79 3.17 5.35
N TRP A 32 14.23 3.44 6.54
CA TRP A 32 15.00 3.63 7.76
C TRP A 32 15.76 2.36 8.16
N SER A 33 15.11 1.20 8.18
CA SER A 33 15.74 -0.08 8.53
C SER A 33 16.88 -0.44 7.58
N ILE A 34 16.73 -0.18 6.28
CA ILE A 34 17.82 -0.33 5.30
C ILE A 34 18.98 0.61 5.63
N GLY A 35 18.70 1.89 5.88
CA GLY A 35 19.73 2.89 6.21
C GLY A 35 20.45 2.62 7.53
N ALA A 36 19.76 2.01 8.49
CA ALA A 36 20.31 1.64 9.80
C ALA A 36 21.07 0.31 9.81
N GLY A 37 21.03 -0.46 8.71
CA GLY A 37 21.60 -1.81 8.67
C GLY A 37 20.87 -2.80 9.58
N ASP A 38 19.57 -2.58 9.79
CA ASP A 38 18.71 -3.40 10.63
C ASP A 38 18.65 -4.85 10.09
N PRO A 39 18.87 -5.90 10.91
CA PRO A 39 18.71 -7.29 10.50
C PRO A 39 17.36 -7.60 9.85
N ASP A 40 16.32 -6.85 10.21
CA ASP A 40 14.94 -7.03 9.74
C ASP A 40 14.60 -6.13 8.54
N ALA A 41 15.57 -5.44 7.94
CA ALA A 41 15.35 -4.58 6.78
C ALA A 41 14.63 -5.28 5.61
N SER A 42 14.95 -6.55 5.35
CA SER A 42 14.28 -7.35 4.29
C SER A 42 12.82 -7.66 4.62
N VAL A 43 12.51 -7.87 5.90
CA VAL A 43 11.15 -8.07 6.40
C VAL A 43 10.37 -6.76 6.30
N ALA A 44 10.93 -5.65 6.78
CA ALA A 44 10.32 -4.33 6.70
C ALA A 44 10.01 -3.93 5.24
N ALA A 45 10.95 -4.16 4.31
CA ALA A 45 10.74 -3.92 2.88
C ALA A 45 9.63 -4.80 2.29
N ALA A 46 9.54 -6.08 2.69
CA ALA A 46 8.46 -6.96 2.25
C ALA A 46 7.10 -6.49 2.77
N VAL A 47 7.01 -6.12 4.05
CA VAL A 47 5.77 -5.59 4.66
C VAL A 47 5.32 -4.31 3.97
N ALA A 48 6.24 -3.37 3.75
CA ALA A 48 5.94 -2.14 3.02
C ALA A 48 5.42 -2.43 1.61
N LYS A 49 6.07 -3.36 0.90
CA LYS A 49 5.65 -3.75 -0.45
C LYS A 49 4.28 -4.41 -0.49
N ILE A 50 3.94 -5.27 0.47
CA ILE A 50 2.60 -5.86 0.61
C ILE A 50 1.57 -4.75 0.85
N TRP A 51 1.80 -3.92 1.86
CA TRP A 51 0.84 -2.89 2.27
C TRP A 51 0.60 -1.86 1.16
N CYS A 52 1.67 -1.32 0.56
CA CYS A 52 1.57 -0.37 -0.54
C CYS A 52 0.89 -0.95 -1.78
N SER A 53 1.08 -2.23 -2.06
CA SER A 53 0.43 -2.88 -3.20
C SER A 53 -1.08 -3.01 -3.01
N ASP A 54 -1.54 -3.44 -1.83
CA ASP A 54 -2.98 -3.58 -1.57
C ASP A 54 -3.66 -2.22 -1.36
N ALA A 55 -3.09 -1.38 -0.49
CA ALA A 55 -3.67 -0.10 -0.11
C ALA A 55 -3.64 0.90 -1.26
N GLY A 56 -2.58 0.90 -2.06
CA GLY A 56 -2.47 1.77 -3.23
C GLY A 56 -3.64 1.54 -4.19
N LEU A 57 -3.95 0.27 -4.50
CA LEU A 57 -5.05 -0.05 -5.40
C LEU A 57 -6.40 0.41 -4.83
N ARG A 58 -6.67 0.14 -3.54
CA ARG A 58 -7.89 0.62 -2.87
C ARG A 58 -8.04 2.14 -2.93
N VAL A 59 -6.94 2.87 -2.72
CA VAL A 59 -6.93 4.34 -2.78
C VAL A 59 -7.22 4.82 -4.20
N ALA A 60 -6.57 4.25 -5.22
CA ALA A 60 -6.78 4.65 -6.61
C ALA A 60 -8.21 4.39 -7.09
N GLU A 61 -8.75 3.21 -6.78
CA GLU A 61 -10.13 2.84 -7.13
C GLU A 61 -11.15 3.73 -6.40
N SER A 62 -10.91 4.00 -5.12
CA SER A 62 -11.75 4.89 -4.32
C SER A 62 -11.70 6.33 -4.84
N ALA A 63 -10.52 6.81 -5.25
CA ALA A 63 -10.36 8.12 -5.85
C ALA A 63 -11.12 8.21 -7.17
N LEU A 64 -11.00 7.22 -8.05
CA LEU A 64 -11.80 7.14 -9.28
C LEU A 64 -13.30 7.20 -8.98
N GLN A 65 -13.77 6.42 -8.01
CA GLN A 65 -15.18 6.39 -7.65
C GLN A 65 -15.69 7.74 -7.10
N VAL A 66 -14.87 8.47 -6.33
CA VAL A 66 -15.21 9.80 -5.81
C VAL A 66 -15.31 10.83 -6.94
N HIS A 67 -14.43 10.75 -7.94
CA HIS A 67 -14.45 11.64 -9.10
C HIS A 67 -15.55 11.26 -10.11
N GLY A 68 -15.98 10.00 -10.14
CA GLY A 68 -16.96 9.51 -11.11
C GLY A 68 -16.41 9.52 -12.53
N GLY A 69 -17.27 9.81 -13.51
CA GLY A 69 -16.90 9.74 -14.94
C GLY A 69 -15.68 10.57 -15.31
N ILE A 70 -15.52 11.78 -14.75
CA ILE A 70 -14.36 12.66 -15.03
C ILE A 70 -13.04 12.04 -14.59
N GLY A 71 -13.05 11.11 -13.63
CA GLY A 71 -11.85 10.39 -13.20
C GLY A 71 -11.19 9.58 -14.31
N PHE A 72 -11.95 9.21 -15.35
CA PHE A 72 -11.48 8.43 -16.51
C PHE A 72 -11.15 9.28 -17.74
N THR A 73 -11.34 10.60 -17.68
CA THR A 73 -11.15 11.49 -18.83
C THR A 73 -9.80 12.21 -18.74
N TRP A 74 -9.42 12.94 -19.80
CA TRP A 74 -8.14 13.66 -19.88
C TRP A 74 -8.09 14.93 -19.03
N GLU A 75 -9.25 15.36 -18.53
CA GLU A 75 -9.42 16.52 -17.66
C GLU A 75 -9.04 16.22 -16.20
N SER A 76 -8.77 14.97 -15.85
CA SER A 76 -8.35 14.55 -14.51
C SER A 76 -7.25 13.50 -14.56
N ASP A 77 -6.21 13.71 -13.76
CA ASP A 77 -5.06 12.79 -13.69
C ASP A 77 -5.33 11.53 -12.84
N VAL A 78 -6.51 11.38 -12.25
CA VAL A 78 -6.82 10.29 -11.30
C VAL A 78 -6.58 8.90 -11.93
N HIS A 79 -6.97 8.71 -13.19
CA HIS A 79 -6.72 7.46 -13.91
C HIS A 79 -5.24 7.17 -14.17
N LEU A 80 -4.36 8.17 -14.19
CA LEU A 80 -2.91 7.97 -14.32
C LEU A 80 -2.34 7.33 -13.06
N TYR A 81 -2.82 7.73 -11.88
CA TYR A 81 -2.40 7.12 -10.61
C TYR A 81 -2.84 5.65 -10.52
N LEU A 82 -4.04 5.30 -10.98
CA LEU A 82 -4.45 3.90 -11.05
C LEU A 82 -3.48 3.06 -11.90
N LYS A 83 -3.19 3.51 -13.13
CA LYS A 83 -2.25 2.81 -14.02
C LYS A 83 -0.87 2.67 -13.39
N ARG A 84 -0.40 3.72 -12.72
CA ARG A 84 0.89 3.71 -12.03
C ARG A 84 0.91 2.68 -10.90
N ILE A 85 -0.12 2.65 -10.07
CA ILE A 85 -0.25 1.71 -8.96
C ILE A 85 -0.32 0.27 -9.47
N GLN A 86 -1.08 0.00 -10.52
CA GLN A 86 -1.14 -1.34 -11.12
C GLN A 86 0.24 -1.81 -11.62
N LEU A 87 1.03 -0.92 -12.22
CA LEU A 87 2.41 -1.22 -12.59
C LEU A 87 3.29 -1.45 -11.35
N ASP A 88 3.19 -0.58 -10.34
CA ASP A 88 3.99 -0.67 -9.12
C ASP A 88 3.65 -1.96 -8.33
N GLN A 89 2.40 -2.45 -8.37
CA GLN A 89 1.96 -3.70 -7.73
C GLN A 89 2.76 -4.90 -8.23
N VAL A 90 2.96 -5.03 -9.54
CA VAL A 90 3.67 -6.18 -10.14
C VAL A 90 5.19 -5.97 -10.24
N SER A 91 5.66 -4.73 -10.04
CA SER A 91 7.08 -4.42 -10.05
C SER A 91 7.77 -4.96 -8.80
N PHE A 92 8.96 -5.56 -8.97
CA PHE A 92 9.80 -6.11 -7.90
C PHE A 92 9.19 -7.24 -7.07
N GLY A 93 8.20 -7.96 -7.64
CA GLY A 93 7.42 -8.99 -6.96
C GLY A 93 6.10 -8.42 -6.45
N ASP A 94 5.01 -9.18 -6.56
CA ASP A 94 3.69 -8.73 -6.13
C ASP A 94 3.43 -8.99 -4.63
N ALA A 95 2.27 -8.55 -4.15
CA ALA A 95 1.90 -8.73 -2.75
C ALA A 95 1.86 -10.22 -2.33
N GLU A 96 1.48 -11.13 -3.23
CA GLU A 96 1.43 -12.57 -2.93
C GLU A 96 2.84 -13.16 -2.79
N TYR A 97 3.75 -12.80 -3.71
CA TYR A 97 5.15 -13.14 -3.62
C TYR A 97 5.77 -12.69 -2.28
N HIS A 98 5.52 -11.44 -1.88
CA HIS A 98 6.06 -10.92 -0.63
C HIS A 98 5.41 -11.55 0.61
N ARG A 99 4.11 -11.87 0.59
CA ARG A 99 3.45 -12.60 1.69
C ARG A 99 4.03 -14.01 1.84
N THR A 100 4.26 -14.71 0.74
CA THR A 100 4.88 -16.04 0.74
C THR A 100 6.29 -15.98 1.33
N ARG A 101 7.13 -15.05 0.85
CA ARG A 101 8.49 -14.85 1.36
C ARG A 101 8.54 -14.50 2.84
N LEU A 102 7.62 -13.64 3.30
CA LEU A 102 7.49 -13.29 4.71
C LEU A 102 7.05 -14.51 5.53
N GLY A 103 6.08 -15.29 5.04
CA GLY A 103 5.62 -16.52 5.68
C GLY A 103 6.73 -17.56 5.86
N GLU A 104 7.59 -17.74 4.85
CA GLU A 104 8.78 -18.61 4.94
C GLU A 104 9.75 -18.12 6.01
N THR A 105 10.07 -16.83 6.01
CA THR A 105 10.97 -16.20 6.98
C THR A 105 10.45 -16.36 8.42
N LEU A 106 9.17 -16.06 8.65
CA LEU A 106 8.54 -16.17 9.97
C LEU A 106 8.45 -17.63 10.43
N ARG A 107 8.15 -18.57 9.52
CA ARG A 107 8.14 -20.00 9.83
C ARG A 107 9.50 -20.48 10.32
N GLN A 108 10.58 -20.05 9.68
CA GLN A 108 11.94 -20.38 10.11
C GLN A 108 12.22 -19.83 11.52
N ARG A 109 11.92 -18.55 11.78
CA ARG A 109 12.12 -17.94 13.11
C ARG A 109 11.39 -18.71 14.21
N VAL A 110 10.15 -19.13 13.95
CA VAL A 110 9.37 -19.96 14.90
C VAL A 110 10.05 -21.30 15.15
N GLY A 111 10.59 -21.95 14.12
CA GLY A 111 11.34 -23.20 14.26
C GLY A 111 12.63 -23.05 15.07
N ASP A 112 13.30 -21.91 14.92
CA ASP A 112 14.57 -21.60 15.59
C ASP A 112 14.39 -21.02 17.01
N GLY A 113 13.14 -20.74 17.42
CA GLY A 113 12.83 -20.09 18.71
C GLY A 113 13.14 -18.60 18.76
N THR A 114 13.36 -17.97 17.60
CA THR A 114 13.69 -16.55 17.45
C THR A 114 12.42 -15.69 17.48
N PRO A 115 12.47 -14.45 18.02
CA PRO A 115 11.32 -13.56 18.02
C PRO A 115 10.76 -13.27 16.61
N ILE A 116 9.43 -13.29 16.50
CA ILE A 116 8.67 -12.95 15.29
C ILE A 116 8.37 -11.45 15.14
N LEU A 117 8.74 -10.67 16.17
CA LEU A 117 8.63 -9.21 16.27
C LEU A 117 9.92 -8.66 16.88
#